data_AF-A0A085NC48-F1
#
_entry.id   AF-A0A085NC48-F1
#
_cell.length_a   1.000
_cell.length_b   1.000
_cell.length_c   1.000
_cell.angle_alpha   90.00
_cell.angle_beta   90.00
_cell.angle_gamma   90.00
#
_symmetry.space_group_name_H-M   'P 1'
#
loop_
_entity.id
_entity.type
_entity.pdbx_description
1 polymer ?
#
loop_
_entity_poly.entity_id
_entity_poly.type
_entity_poly.pdbx_seq_one_letter_code
_entity_poly.pdbx_strand_id
1 'polypeptide(L)'
;MLPDDSLALTILRKSIRLTGNRYELGMLWKSPQLCLPDNEAAMLRRFYNAERRVMRQPWLARAYTKAMEETLKLHHAERIVAKRSHTAARVWFLPHHTVFSPQQPEKIRIAFNASARHKGLSMNDCLFKGPDFLTDLSGLLLRFRYRRVPLSEGVEKMYHQVEVPEMDRSAFRFFWRTPGSETKPAVYQMRVHVFSVASSPSCCIYPLRQAAEDYRSIYPDAADRILNHMYVDNLLDSVDLSKQTTAILSKSGFPLRKWAPSSRQVLAKIPRSERANPQLDLTQEVLGEEKTLGLLWDCEEDVHCFNFSPSSNHTPTKRQILNISARVFDPLRLISPVTITARILLQEL
;
A
#
# COMPACT_ATOMS: atom_id res chain seq x y z
N MET A 1 8.16 -7.96 -22.94
CA MET A 1 8.65 -6.91 -22.02
C MET A 1 8.74 -5.63 -22.81
N LEU A 2 8.11 -4.55 -22.37
CA LEU A 2 8.09 -3.29 -23.12
C LEU A 2 9.48 -2.62 -23.05
N PRO A 3 9.87 -1.76 -24.01
CA PRO A 3 11.16 -1.06 -23.97
C PRO A 3 11.40 -0.29 -22.66
N ASP A 4 10.37 0.40 -22.17
CA ASP A 4 10.38 1.12 -20.89
C ASP A 4 10.63 0.19 -19.69
N ASP A 5 10.10 -1.04 -19.71
CA ASP A 5 10.31 -2.03 -18.65
C ASP A 5 11.77 -2.48 -18.59
N SER A 6 12.44 -2.59 -19.74
CA SER A 6 13.86 -2.98 -19.81
C SER A 6 14.76 -1.92 -19.16
N LEU A 7 14.49 -0.64 -19.44
CA LEU A 7 15.20 0.48 -18.83
C LEU A 7 14.93 0.54 -17.32
N ALA A 8 13.67 0.42 -16.92
CA ALA A 8 13.28 0.36 -15.51
C ALA A 8 13.97 -0.79 -14.77
N LEU A 9 13.99 -2.01 -15.33
CA LEU A 9 14.71 -3.16 -14.75
C LEU A 9 16.20 -2.91 -14.60
N THR A 10 16.81 -2.22 -15.56
CA THR A 10 18.23 -1.87 -15.47
C THR A 10 18.48 -0.93 -14.29
N ILE A 11 17.59 0.05 -14.05
CA ILE A 11 17.67 0.93 -12.88
C ILE A 11 17.45 0.12 -11.59
N LEU A 12 16.43 -0.74 -11.53
CA LEU A 12 16.13 -1.58 -10.37
C LEU A 12 17.33 -2.43 -9.96
N ARG A 13 17.91 -3.17 -10.91
CA ARG A 13 19.09 -4.03 -10.69
C ARG A 13 20.33 -3.26 -10.23
N LYS A 14 20.57 -2.07 -10.80
CA LYS A 14 21.74 -1.26 -10.47
C LYS A 14 21.62 -0.49 -9.15
N SER A 15 20.39 -0.18 -8.72
CA SER A 15 20.15 0.69 -7.57
C SER A 15 19.73 -0.05 -6.30
N ILE A 16 19.34 -1.33 -6.39
CA ILE A 16 18.95 -2.10 -5.21
C ILE A 16 20.15 -2.31 -4.28
N ARG A 17 19.92 -2.06 -2.98
CA ARG A 17 20.91 -2.33 -1.94
C ARG A 17 20.19 -2.72 -0.65
N LEU A 18 20.72 -3.71 0.07
CA LEU A 18 20.28 -3.98 1.44
C LEU A 18 21.10 -3.11 2.41
N THR A 19 20.44 -2.16 3.09
CA THR A 19 21.02 -1.26 4.09
C THR A 19 20.56 -1.67 5.48
N GLY A 20 21.41 -2.40 6.20
CA GLY A 20 21.02 -3.02 7.47
C GLY A 20 19.94 -4.08 7.23
N ASN A 21 18.72 -3.81 7.71
CA ASN A 21 17.58 -4.72 7.55
C ASN A 21 16.53 -4.20 6.55
N ARG A 22 16.79 -3.14 5.79
CA ARG A 22 15.84 -2.61 4.80
C ARG A 22 16.49 -2.50 3.44
N TYR A 23 15.69 -2.69 2.39
CA TYR A 23 16.16 -2.40 1.04
C TYR A 23 16.06 -0.91 0.76
N GLU A 24 17.10 -0.37 0.14
CA GLU A 24 17.12 0.92 -0.50
C GLU A 24 17.01 0.70 -2.02
N LEU A 25 16.20 1.52 -2.69
CA LEU A 25 15.99 1.39 -4.13
C LEU A 25 15.73 2.75 -4.80
N GLY A 26 16.47 3.01 -5.87
CA GLY A 26 16.40 4.24 -6.63
C GLY A 26 15.07 4.46 -7.33
N MET A 27 14.73 5.74 -7.53
CA MET A 27 13.60 6.16 -8.35
C MET A 27 13.83 5.81 -9.83
N LEU A 28 12.76 5.41 -10.53
CA LEU A 28 12.82 5.00 -11.93
C LEU A 28 12.78 6.20 -12.89
N TRP A 29 13.73 7.13 -12.74
CA TRP A 29 13.79 8.35 -13.55
C TRP A 29 13.89 8.06 -15.05
N LYS A 30 13.01 8.69 -15.85
CA LYS A 30 13.02 8.55 -17.31
C LYS A 30 14.26 9.15 -17.98
N SER A 31 14.85 10.18 -17.36
CA SER A 31 16.04 10.84 -17.87
C SER A 31 16.95 11.28 -16.72
N PRO A 32 18.27 11.05 -16.81
CA PRO A 32 19.22 11.56 -15.83
C PRO A 32 19.33 13.09 -15.86
N GLN A 33 19.05 13.74 -16.99
CA GLN A 33 19.08 15.21 -17.15
C GLN A 33 17.75 15.89 -16.79
N LEU A 34 16.77 15.16 -16.26
CA LEU A 34 15.48 15.72 -15.91
C LEU A 34 15.61 16.78 -14.81
N CYS A 35 15.23 18.02 -15.15
CA CYS A 35 15.09 19.14 -14.21
C CYS A 35 13.62 19.32 -13.83
N LEU A 36 13.32 19.27 -12.54
CA LEU A 36 11.98 19.55 -12.03
C LEU A 36 11.79 21.05 -11.85
N PRO A 37 10.66 21.64 -12.29
CA PRO A 37 10.37 23.04 -12.01
C PRO A 37 10.15 23.24 -10.50
N ASP A 38 10.65 24.35 -9.97
CA ASP A 38 10.41 24.72 -8.57
C ASP A 38 8.91 24.89 -8.31
N ASN A 39 8.37 24.00 -7.46
CA ASN A 39 6.98 23.98 -7.06
C ASN A 39 6.75 24.40 -5.60
N GLU A 40 7.77 24.87 -4.89
CA GLU A 40 7.76 25.10 -3.44
C GLU A 40 6.64 26.04 -3.02
N ALA A 41 6.62 27.26 -3.59
CA ALA A 41 5.62 28.27 -3.25
C ALA A 41 4.19 27.81 -3.56
N ALA A 42 4.01 27.03 -4.64
CA ALA A 42 2.71 26.48 -5.00
C ALA A 42 2.24 25.40 -4.00
N MET A 43 3.15 24.54 -3.54
CA MET A 43 2.83 23.50 -2.58
C MET A 43 2.62 24.05 -1.18
N LEU A 44 3.33 25.11 -0.78
CA LEU A 44 3.09 25.81 0.48
C LEU A 44 1.67 26.39 0.55
N ARG A 45 1.19 27.02 -0.54
CA ARG A 45 -0.21 27.48 -0.63
C ARG A 45 -1.20 26.34 -0.50
N ARG A 46 -0.92 25.18 -1.13
CA ARG A 46 -1.78 23.99 -1.01
C ARG A 46 -1.78 23.42 0.41
N PHE A 47 -0.64 23.44 1.09
CA PHE A 47 -0.53 23.04 2.49
C PHE A 47 -1.43 23.90 3.38
N TYR A 48 -1.37 25.23 3.29
CA TYR A 48 -2.25 26.11 4.09
C TYR A 48 -3.74 25.84 3.82
N ASN A 49 -4.11 25.52 2.58
CA ASN A 49 -5.49 25.15 2.26
C ASN A 49 -5.91 23.82 2.90
N ALA A 50 -5.02 22.82 2.87
CA ALA A 50 -5.26 21.52 3.51
C ALA A 50 -5.36 21.66 5.03
N GLU A 51 -4.44 22.43 5.64
CA GLU A 51 -4.44 22.69 7.07
C GLU A 51 -5.73 23.38 7.53
N ARG A 52 -6.21 24.41 6.82
CA ARG A 52 -7.50 25.05 7.12
C ARG A 52 -8.67 24.06 7.12
N ARG A 53 -8.65 23.03 6.28
CA ARG A 53 -9.69 21.98 6.27
C ARG A 53 -9.56 21.06 7.47
N VAL A 54 -8.33 20.66 7.81
CA VAL A 54 -8.04 19.83 8.99
C VAL A 54 -8.46 20.55 10.28
N MET A 55 -8.15 21.85 10.40
CA MET A 55 -8.48 22.64 11.60
C MET A 55 -9.98 22.85 11.84
N ARG A 56 -10.83 22.73 10.80
CA ARG A 56 -12.30 22.81 10.98
C ARG A 56 -12.86 21.69 11.85
N GLN A 57 -12.10 20.60 12.03
CA GLN A 57 -12.54 19.43 12.77
C GLN A 57 -11.49 19.07 13.82
N PRO A 58 -11.71 19.38 15.11
CA PRO A 58 -10.71 19.15 16.17
C PRO A 58 -10.24 17.70 16.26
N TRP A 59 -11.14 16.74 16.04
CA TRP A 59 -10.80 15.31 16.03
C TRP A 59 -9.84 14.97 14.87
N LEU A 60 -10.05 15.53 13.68
CA LEU A 60 -9.21 15.30 12.51
C LEU A 60 -7.83 15.94 12.68
N ALA A 61 -7.75 17.11 13.30
CA ALA A 61 -6.48 17.75 13.66
C ALA A 61 -5.64 16.86 14.59
N ARG A 62 -6.26 16.28 15.63
CA ARG A 62 -5.58 15.34 16.53
C ARG A 62 -5.10 14.08 15.81
N ALA A 63 -5.98 13.47 15.00
CA ALA A 63 -5.63 12.27 14.24
C ALA A 63 -4.51 12.54 13.21
N TYR A 64 -4.56 13.69 12.53
CA TYR A 64 -3.54 14.16 11.58
C TYR A 64 -2.17 14.33 12.24
N THR A 65 -2.12 15.02 13.38
CA THR A 65 -0.89 15.18 14.15
C THR A 65 -0.32 13.83 14.56
N LYS A 66 -1.15 12.95 15.14
CA LYS A 66 -0.74 11.60 15.57
C LYS A 66 -0.16 10.77 14.41
N ALA A 67 -0.81 10.80 13.24
CA ALA A 67 -0.33 10.06 12.07
C ALA A 67 1.01 10.58 11.54
N MET A 68 1.22 11.91 11.57
CA MET A 68 2.51 12.47 11.14
C MET A 68 3.60 12.20 12.17
N GLU A 69 3.31 12.34 13.46
CA GLU A 69 4.25 12.00 14.54
C GLU A 69 4.64 10.51 14.48
N GLU A 70 3.71 9.60 14.19
CA GLU A 70 4.02 8.19 13.96
C GLU A 70 4.96 8.03 12.76
N THR A 71 4.71 8.74 11.65
CA THR A 71 5.57 8.71 10.45
C THR A 71 7.01 9.16 10.77
N LEU A 72 7.15 10.20 11.59
CA LEU A 72 8.45 10.71 12.04
C LEU A 72 9.13 9.76 13.05
N LYS A 73 8.37 9.21 14.00
CA LYS A 73 8.85 8.26 15.01
C LYS A 73 9.35 6.95 14.38
N LEU A 74 8.71 6.51 13.30
CA LEU A 74 9.14 5.33 12.52
C LEU A 74 10.30 5.64 11.56
N HIS A 75 10.84 6.86 11.57
CA HIS A 75 11.89 7.32 10.66
C HIS A 75 11.53 7.16 9.18
N HIS A 76 10.24 7.17 8.83
CA HIS A 76 9.78 7.17 7.43
C HIS A 76 9.91 8.56 6.79
N ALA A 77 9.95 9.61 7.61
CA ALA A 77 10.23 10.97 7.19
C ALA A 77 11.18 11.66 8.18
N GLU A 78 11.88 12.68 7.71
CA GLU A 78 12.79 13.47 8.53
C GLU A 78 12.64 14.97 8.22
N ARG A 79 12.90 15.81 9.23
CA ARG A 79 12.90 17.26 9.07
C ARG A 79 14.18 17.69 8.37
N ILE A 80 14.05 18.58 7.39
CA ILE A 80 15.22 19.20 6.75
C ILE A 80 15.75 20.32 7.64
N VAL A 81 17.03 20.23 8.01
CA VAL A 81 17.75 21.31 8.69
C VAL A 81 18.52 22.10 7.63
N ALA A 82 18.38 23.42 7.64
CA ALA A 82 18.81 24.38 6.59
C ALA A 82 20.31 24.33 6.20
N LYS A 83 21.13 23.45 6.80
CA LYS A 83 22.57 23.30 6.52
C LYS A 83 22.94 22.21 5.52
N ARG A 84 22.01 21.39 5.01
CA ARG A 84 22.32 20.51 3.87
C ARG A 84 22.28 21.31 2.57
N SER A 85 23.36 22.06 2.34
CA SER A 85 23.77 22.52 1.01
C SER A 85 24.15 21.29 0.19
N HIS A 86 23.14 20.57 -0.27
CA HIS A 86 23.30 19.68 -1.39
C HIS A 86 22.53 20.35 -2.51
N THR A 87 23.25 20.67 -3.58
CA THR A 87 22.74 20.93 -4.92
C THR A 87 21.95 19.70 -5.38
N ALA A 88 20.80 19.49 -4.75
CA ALA A 88 19.94 18.36 -5.03
C ALA A 88 19.41 18.56 -6.45
N ALA A 89 19.80 17.65 -7.36
CA ALA A 89 19.49 17.78 -8.78
C ALA A 89 17.97 17.85 -9.04
N ARG A 90 17.16 17.24 -8.16
CA ARG A 90 15.71 17.15 -8.29
C ARG A 90 15.02 17.44 -6.96
N VAL A 91 14.56 18.67 -6.79
CA VAL A 91 13.75 19.08 -5.64
C VAL A 91 12.28 19.11 -6.04
N TRP A 92 11.42 18.47 -5.25
CA TRP A 92 9.98 18.51 -5.45
C TRP A 92 9.22 18.38 -4.15
N PHE A 93 8.19 19.21 -4.02
CA PHE A 93 7.26 19.15 -2.90
C PHE A 93 6.02 18.35 -3.27
N LEU A 94 5.68 17.34 -2.49
CA LEU A 94 4.47 16.55 -2.59
C LEU A 94 3.38 17.15 -1.69
N PRO A 95 2.21 17.50 -2.21
CA PRO A 95 1.08 17.83 -1.37
C PRO A 95 0.52 16.54 -0.76
N HIS A 96 0.04 16.62 0.47
CA HIS A 96 -0.58 15.49 1.18
C HIS A 96 -1.92 15.87 1.81
N HIS A 97 -2.72 14.85 2.11
CA HIS A 97 -4.03 14.97 2.73
C HIS A 97 -4.36 13.74 3.57
N THR A 98 -5.36 13.86 4.43
CA THR A 98 -5.85 12.77 5.27
C THR A 98 -6.85 11.90 4.51
N VAL A 99 -6.70 10.59 4.59
CA VAL A 99 -7.65 9.59 4.08
C VAL A 99 -8.09 8.71 5.24
N PHE A 100 -9.39 8.45 5.35
CA PHE A 100 -9.94 7.55 6.36
C PHE A 100 -11.17 6.83 5.81
N SER A 101 -11.46 5.67 6.37
CA SER A 101 -12.66 4.90 6.04
C SER A 101 -13.81 5.39 6.91
N PRO A 102 -15.04 5.52 6.35
CA PRO A 102 -16.23 5.83 7.15
C PRO A 102 -16.49 4.84 8.29
N GLN A 103 -16.05 3.58 8.13
CA GLN A 103 -16.19 2.53 9.14
C GLN A 103 -15.17 2.66 10.29
N GLN A 104 -14.02 3.31 10.04
CA GLN A 104 -12.98 3.57 11.05
C GLN A 104 -12.45 5.00 10.89
N PRO A 105 -13.27 6.02 11.17
CA PRO A 105 -12.92 7.42 10.86
C PRO A 105 -11.69 7.91 11.64
N GLU A 106 -11.44 7.35 12.82
CA GLU A 106 -10.28 7.71 13.65
C GLU A 106 -8.95 7.15 13.12
N LYS A 107 -9.00 6.09 12.29
CA LYS A 107 -7.80 5.47 11.70
C LYS A 107 -7.47 6.13 10.38
N ILE A 108 -6.89 7.32 10.46
CA ILE A 108 -6.49 8.08 9.29
C ILE A 108 -5.16 7.58 8.70
N ARG A 109 -4.93 7.88 7.43
CA ARG A 109 -3.64 7.73 6.72
C ARG A 109 -3.28 9.06 6.08
N ILE A 110 -1.99 9.36 6.02
CA ILE A 110 -1.49 10.52 5.26
C ILE A 110 -1.18 10.06 3.85
N ALA A 111 -1.91 10.60 2.87
CA ALA A 111 -1.74 10.29 1.47
C ALA A 111 -1.04 11.45 0.75
N PHE A 112 0.15 11.20 0.23
CA PHE A 112 0.85 12.10 -0.68
C PHE A 112 0.26 12.00 -2.08
N ASN A 113 0.33 13.07 -2.86
CA ASN A 113 -0.18 13.11 -4.24
C ASN A 113 0.93 13.44 -5.23
N ALA A 114 1.57 12.40 -5.78
CA ALA A 114 2.61 12.54 -6.81
C ALA A 114 2.07 12.93 -8.20
N SER A 115 0.76 12.83 -8.43
CA SER A 115 0.09 13.30 -9.65
C SER A 115 -0.21 14.81 -9.62
N ALA A 116 0.10 15.49 -8.50
CA ALA A 116 -0.06 16.93 -8.39
C ALA A 116 0.80 17.66 -9.43
N ARG A 117 0.13 18.34 -10.38
CA ARG A 117 0.79 19.08 -11.44
C ARG A 117 1.25 20.47 -11.00
N HIS A 118 2.41 20.87 -11.50
CA HIS A 118 2.96 22.22 -11.47
C HIS A 118 3.66 22.52 -12.80
N LYS A 119 3.34 23.66 -13.44
CA LYS A 119 3.87 24.05 -14.77
C LYS A 119 3.80 22.92 -15.81
N GLY A 120 2.64 22.24 -15.87
CA GLY A 120 2.38 21.16 -16.84
C GLY A 120 2.99 19.78 -16.50
N LEU A 121 3.82 19.68 -15.47
CA LEU A 121 4.54 18.46 -15.08
C LEU A 121 4.05 17.92 -13.74
N SER A 122 3.99 16.60 -13.59
CA SER A 122 3.86 15.89 -12.32
C SER A 122 5.05 14.96 -12.07
N MET A 123 5.23 14.51 -10.83
CA MET A 123 6.28 13.53 -10.49
C MET A 123 6.09 12.23 -11.27
N ASN A 124 4.84 11.81 -11.48
CA ASN A 124 4.53 10.57 -12.21
C ASN A 124 4.86 10.66 -13.70
N ASP A 125 4.84 11.86 -14.30
CA ASP A 125 5.25 12.05 -15.70
C ASP A 125 6.76 11.79 -15.89
N CYS A 126 7.54 11.95 -14.82
CA CYS A 126 9.00 11.91 -14.78
C CYS A 126 9.60 10.51 -14.56
N LEU A 127 8.75 9.54 -14.23
CA LEU A 127 9.17 8.20 -13.79
C LEU A 127 8.59 7.13 -14.70
N PHE A 128 9.36 6.09 -14.98
CA PHE A 128 8.79 4.86 -15.51
C PHE A 128 7.88 4.23 -14.46
N LYS A 129 6.76 3.65 -14.88
CA LYS A 129 5.93 2.82 -13.99
C LYS A 129 6.70 1.59 -13.48
N GLY A 130 7.61 1.09 -14.32
CA GLY A 130 8.33 -0.15 -14.11
C GLY A 130 7.51 -1.38 -14.46
N PRO A 131 8.15 -2.56 -14.52
CA PRO A 131 7.48 -3.81 -14.84
C PRO A 131 6.39 -4.14 -13.82
N ASP A 132 5.36 -4.82 -14.32
CA ASP A 132 4.36 -5.45 -13.46
C ASP A 132 4.93 -6.73 -12.84
N PHE A 133 5.06 -6.71 -11.52
CA PHE A 133 5.53 -7.84 -10.73
C PHE A 133 4.40 -8.50 -9.93
N LEU A 134 3.16 -8.13 -10.19
CA LEU A 134 2.01 -8.72 -9.51
C LEU A 134 1.87 -10.20 -9.87
N THR A 135 1.59 -10.99 -8.85
CA THR A 135 1.16 -12.37 -9.01
C THR A 135 -0.20 -12.41 -9.69
N ASP A 136 -0.42 -13.40 -10.57
CA ASP A 136 -1.75 -13.67 -11.13
C ASP A 136 -2.78 -13.84 -10.00
N LEU A 137 -3.77 -12.95 -9.96
CA LEU A 137 -4.72 -12.87 -8.86
C LEU A 137 -5.61 -14.11 -8.79
N SER A 138 -6.08 -14.63 -9.92
CA SER A 138 -6.92 -15.83 -9.95
C SER A 138 -6.15 -17.04 -9.44
N GLY A 139 -4.94 -17.26 -9.93
CA GLY A 139 -4.05 -18.32 -9.46
C GLY A 139 -3.71 -18.17 -7.97
N LEU A 140 -3.49 -16.95 -7.48
CA LEU A 140 -3.27 -16.69 -6.07
C LEU A 140 -4.47 -17.10 -5.21
N LEU A 141 -5.67 -16.68 -5.60
CA LEU A 141 -6.90 -17.01 -4.87
C LEU A 141 -7.18 -18.52 -4.89
N LEU A 142 -6.83 -19.23 -5.97
CA LEU A 142 -6.90 -20.69 -6.01
C LEU A 142 -5.88 -21.34 -5.06
N ARG A 143 -4.63 -20.85 -5.02
CA ARG A 143 -3.59 -21.33 -4.08
C ARG A 143 -3.94 -21.06 -2.62
N PHE A 144 -4.55 -19.91 -2.34
CA PHE A 144 -5.10 -19.56 -1.04
C PHE A 144 -6.12 -20.60 -0.53
N ARG A 145 -6.86 -21.26 -1.44
CA ARG A 145 -7.86 -22.29 -1.11
C ARG A 145 -7.34 -23.72 -1.27
N TYR A 146 -6.06 -23.90 -1.62
CA TYR A 146 -5.53 -25.20 -2.04
C TYR A 146 -5.44 -26.23 -0.89
N ARG A 147 -5.14 -25.78 0.33
CA ARG A 147 -5.04 -26.63 1.53
C ARG A 147 -6.12 -26.28 2.55
N ARG A 148 -6.23 -27.15 3.57
CA ARG A 148 -7.34 -27.18 4.55
C ARG A 148 -7.54 -25.89 5.36
N VAL A 149 -6.50 -25.12 5.60
CA VAL A 149 -6.56 -23.92 6.45
C VAL A 149 -5.92 -22.75 5.70
N PRO A 150 -6.72 -21.95 4.98
CA PRO A 150 -6.32 -20.65 4.48
C PRO A 150 -5.84 -19.70 5.59
N LEU A 151 -4.91 -18.83 5.22
CA LEU A 151 -4.43 -17.73 6.04
C LEU A 151 -4.13 -16.49 5.20
N SER A 152 -4.47 -15.34 5.75
CA SER A 152 -4.19 -14.02 5.20
C SER A 152 -3.30 -13.25 6.15
N GLU A 153 -2.36 -12.51 5.59
CA GLU A 153 -1.45 -11.64 6.32
C GLU A 153 -1.09 -10.43 5.46
N GLY A 154 -0.47 -9.42 6.08
CA GLY A 154 0.01 -8.24 5.38
C GLY A 154 1.38 -7.78 5.86
N VAL A 155 2.23 -7.37 4.92
CA VAL A 155 3.45 -6.61 5.22
C VAL A 155 3.04 -5.27 5.83
N GLU A 156 3.57 -4.98 7.01
CA GLU A 156 3.27 -3.71 7.67
C GLU A 156 3.74 -2.55 6.79
N LYS A 157 2.84 -1.63 6.41
CA LYS A 157 3.19 -0.39 5.68
C LYS A 157 4.14 -0.67 4.49
N MET A 158 3.81 -1.64 3.63
CA MET A 158 4.68 -2.17 2.56
C MET A 158 5.53 -1.14 1.82
N TYR A 159 4.94 -0.05 1.31
CA TYR A 159 5.68 0.98 0.59
C TYR A 159 6.76 1.67 1.45
N HIS A 160 6.52 1.78 2.75
CA HIS A 160 7.44 2.37 3.70
C HIS A 160 8.56 1.41 4.16
N GLN A 161 8.53 0.14 3.74
CA GLN A 161 9.61 -0.81 4.05
C GLN A 161 10.81 -0.70 3.10
N VAL A 162 10.64 0.00 1.97
CA VAL A 162 11.72 0.27 1.02
C VAL A 162 12.16 1.73 1.13
N GLU A 163 13.43 1.93 1.46
CA GLU A 163 14.06 3.24 1.55
C GLU A 163 14.32 3.84 0.16
N VAL A 164 14.29 5.16 0.10
CA VAL A 164 14.69 5.96 -1.06
C VAL A 164 16.13 6.43 -0.82
N PRO A 165 17.04 6.26 -1.81
CA PRO A 165 18.40 6.78 -1.73
C PRO A 165 18.46 8.25 -1.38
N GLU A 166 19.46 8.67 -0.60
CA GLU A 166 19.60 10.07 -0.16
C GLU A 166 19.54 11.07 -1.33
N MET A 167 20.12 10.71 -2.48
CA MET A 167 20.11 11.54 -3.70
C MET A 167 18.72 11.79 -4.29
N ASP A 168 17.75 10.92 -4.01
CA ASP A 168 16.38 10.98 -4.54
C ASP A 168 15.37 11.55 -3.52
N ARG A 169 15.71 11.60 -2.22
CA ARG A 169 14.78 12.04 -1.15
C ARG A 169 14.28 13.47 -1.32
N SER A 170 15.05 14.34 -1.98
CA SER A 170 14.65 15.71 -2.30
C SER A 170 13.45 15.80 -3.23
N ALA A 171 13.10 14.73 -3.95
CA ALA A 171 11.89 14.63 -4.76
C ALA A 171 10.62 14.34 -3.91
N PHE A 172 10.78 14.04 -2.62
CA PHE A 172 9.71 13.70 -1.69
C PHE A 172 9.59 14.71 -0.54
N ARG A 173 9.89 15.99 -0.81
CA ARG A 173 9.73 17.02 0.23
C ARG A 173 8.27 17.30 0.48
N PHE A 174 7.94 17.77 1.67
CA PHE A 174 6.59 18.23 2.01
C PHE A 174 6.64 19.23 3.14
N PHE A 175 5.57 20.01 3.28
CA PHE A 175 5.41 20.96 4.38
C PHE A 175 4.64 20.32 5.53
N TRP A 176 5.06 20.57 6.76
CA TRP A 176 4.27 20.19 7.91
C TRP A 176 4.51 21.09 9.12
N ARG A 177 3.46 21.25 9.92
CA ARG A 177 3.47 21.77 11.29
C ARG A 177 2.29 21.18 12.03
N THR A 178 2.33 21.27 13.36
CA THR A 178 1.14 21.04 14.19
C THR A 178 0.03 22.00 13.73
N PRO A 179 -1.17 21.49 13.39
CA PRO A 179 -2.27 22.32 12.92
C PRO A 179 -2.58 23.45 13.91
N GLY A 180 -2.69 24.68 13.40
CA GLY A 180 -3.00 25.86 14.20
C GLY A 180 -1.77 26.52 14.85
N SER A 181 -0.56 25.97 14.68
CA SER A 181 0.65 26.63 15.13
C SER A 181 0.89 27.96 14.39
N GLU A 182 1.30 28.98 15.14
CA GLU A 182 1.69 30.30 14.59
C GLU A 182 3.02 30.24 13.83
N THR A 183 3.83 29.21 14.09
CA THR A 183 5.14 29.05 13.43
C THR A 183 4.98 28.70 11.96
N LYS A 184 5.93 29.15 11.11
CA LYS A 184 5.93 28.78 9.69
C LYS A 184 6.06 27.26 9.54
N PRO A 185 5.34 26.62 8.58
CA PRO A 185 5.50 25.20 8.30
C PRO A 185 6.96 24.85 8.00
N ALA A 186 7.46 23.80 8.65
CA ALA A 186 8.80 23.30 8.37
C ALA A 186 8.77 22.37 7.15
N VAL A 187 9.93 22.20 6.52
CA VAL A 187 10.12 21.27 5.41
C VAL A 187 10.60 19.93 5.94
N TYR A 188 9.96 18.88 5.48
CA TYR A 188 10.30 17.48 5.73
C TYR A 188 10.56 16.79 4.41
N GLN A 189 11.22 15.62 4.45
CA GLN A 189 11.34 14.73 3.30
C GLN A 189 11.03 13.29 3.71
N MET A 190 10.37 12.56 2.83
CA MET A 190 10.23 11.11 3.01
C MET A 190 11.59 10.43 2.79
N ARG A 191 11.85 9.39 3.59
CA ARG A 191 13.01 8.51 3.47
C ARG A 191 12.68 7.19 2.76
N VAL A 192 11.41 6.97 2.47
CA VAL A 192 10.84 5.72 1.98
C VAL A 192 9.90 6.00 0.81
N HIS A 193 9.63 4.97 0.00
CA HIS A 193 8.67 5.07 -1.10
C HIS A 193 7.25 5.32 -0.58
N VAL A 194 6.38 6.00 -1.36
CA VAL A 194 5.01 6.35 -0.93
C VAL A 194 3.95 5.96 -1.94
N PHE A 195 2.73 5.69 -1.44
CA PHE A 195 1.58 5.08 -2.15
C PHE A 195 0.93 5.90 -3.30
N SER A 196 1.63 6.83 -3.96
CA SER A 196 1.06 7.55 -5.11
C SER A 196 2.02 7.79 -6.26
N VAL A 197 3.29 7.42 -6.06
CA VAL A 197 4.30 7.48 -7.11
C VAL A 197 4.10 6.30 -8.04
N ALA A 198 4.05 6.56 -9.35
CA ALA A 198 3.74 5.56 -10.37
C ALA A 198 4.71 4.37 -10.36
N SER A 199 5.98 4.61 -10.02
CA SER A 199 7.01 3.59 -9.92
C SER A 199 6.99 2.80 -8.61
N SER A 200 6.34 3.31 -7.55
CA SER A 200 6.42 2.71 -6.22
C SER A 200 5.95 1.26 -6.14
N PRO A 201 4.89 0.81 -6.85
CA PRO A 201 4.52 -0.61 -6.85
C PRO A 201 5.68 -1.51 -7.32
N SER A 202 6.31 -1.14 -8.43
CA SER A 202 7.46 -1.87 -8.98
C SER A 202 8.66 -1.79 -8.03
N CYS A 203 8.95 -0.58 -7.52
CA CYS A 203 10.04 -0.34 -6.56
C CYS A 203 9.87 -1.08 -5.23
N CYS A 204 8.65 -1.34 -4.77
CA CYS A 204 8.44 -2.00 -3.48
C CYS A 204 8.31 -3.51 -3.61
N ILE A 205 7.76 -4.02 -4.72
CA ILE A 205 7.66 -5.46 -4.96
C ILE A 205 9.01 -6.05 -5.36
N TYR A 206 9.83 -5.32 -6.14
CA TYR A 206 11.10 -5.83 -6.64
C TYR A 206 12.06 -6.28 -5.52
N PRO A 207 12.31 -5.51 -4.43
CA PRO A 207 13.18 -5.95 -3.35
C PRO A 207 12.60 -7.12 -2.53
N LEU A 208 11.27 -7.24 -2.44
CA LEU A 208 10.63 -8.41 -1.84
C LEU A 208 10.89 -9.68 -2.67
N ARG A 209 10.88 -9.55 -4.00
CA ARG A 209 11.28 -10.64 -4.90
C ARG A 209 12.77 -10.93 -4.81
N GLN A 210 13.61 -9.90 -4.70
CA GLN A 210 15.05 -10.07 -4.48
C GLN A 210 15.32 -10.84 -3.19
N ALA A 211 14.62 -10.52 -2.10
CA ALA A 211 14.72 -11.26 -0.85
C ALA A 211 14.38 -12.74 -1.00
N ALA A 212 13.38 -13.09 -1.82
CA ALA A 212 13.09 -14.49 -2.11
C ALA A 212 14.26 -15.18 -2.83
N GLU A 213 14.82 -14.53 -3.85
CA GLU A 213 15.95 -15.06 -4.63
C GLU A 213 17.23 -15.20 -3.81
N ASP A 214 17.54 -14.23 -2.94
CA ASP A 214 18.72 -14.24 -2.06
C ASP A 214 18.73 -15.45 -1.10
N TYR A 215 17.55 -15.91 -0.68
CA TYR A 215 17.40 -17.07 0.20
C TYR A 215 16.97 -18.34 -0.53
N ARG A 216 16.78 -18.33 -1.85
CA ARG A 216 16.25 -19.47 -2.62
C ARG A 216 17.11 -20.73 -2.48
N SER A 217 18.43 -20.59 -2.41
CA SER A 217 19.34 -21.74 -2.25
C SER A 217 19.21 -22.44 -0.87
N ILE A 218 18.74 -21.72 0.14
CA ILE A 218 18.61 -22.21 1.53
C ILE A 218 17.18 -22.67 1.80
N TYR A 219 16.19 -21.92 1.30
CA TYR A 219 14.77 -22.14 1.55
C TYR A 219 13.96 -22.02 0.23
N PRO A 220 14.10 -22.98 -0.71
CA PRO A 220 13.47 -22.90 -2.03
C PRO A 220 11.95 -22.78 -1.95
N ASP A 221 11.31 -23.60 -1.11
CA ASP A 221 9.85 -23.57 -0.92
C ASP A 221 9.36 -22.22 -0.37
N ALA A 222 10.12 -21.64 0.57
CA ALA A 222 9.77 -20.35 1.15
C ALA A 222 9.93 -19.20 0.14
N ALA A 223 10.97 -19.27 -0.71
CA ALA A 223 11.17 -18.33 -1.80
C ALA A 223 10.02 -18.42 -2.82
N ASP A 224 9.64 -19.63 -3.24
CA ASP A 224 8.54 -19.83 -4.18
C ASP A 224 7.21 -19.35 -3.60
N ARG A 225 6.97 -19.53 -2.30
CA ARG A 225 5.80 -18.93 -1.63
C ARG A 225 5.84 -17.41 -1.70
N ILE A 226 6.96 -16.76 -1.38
CA ILE A 226 7.06 -15.29 -1.46
C ILE A 226 6.77 -14.79 -2.89
N LEU A 227 7.22 -15.53 -3.91
CA LEU A 227 7.06 -15.12 -5.30
C LEU A 227 5.68 -15.39 -5.88
N ASN A 228 4.94 -16.37 -5.34
CA ASN A 228 3.66 -16.82 -5.91
C ASN A 228 2.45 -16.63 -5.00
N HIS A 229 2.65 -16.34 -3.71
CA HIS A 229 1.59 -16.17 -2.70
C HIS A 229 1.43 -14.71 -2.23
N MET A 230 2.31 -13.82 -2.67
CA MET A 230 2.24 -12.40 -2.36
C MET A 230 1.48 -11.62 -3.44
N TYR A 231 0.65 -10.67 -3.02
CA TYR A 231 0.05 -9.66 -3.89
C TYR A 231 0.18 -8.28 -3.25
N VAL A 232 1.09 -7.47 -3.78
CA VAL A 232 1.51 -6.19 -3.19
C VAL A 232 1.95 -6.39 -1.73
N ASP A 233 1.10 -6.05 -0.76
CA ASP A 233 1.35 -6.17 0.66
C ASP A 233 0.73 -7.40 1.30
N ASN A 234 -0.16 -8.13 0.61
CA ASN A 234 -0.83 -9.29 1.18
C ASN A 234 -0.10 -10.60 0.88
N LEU A 235 0.10 -11.43 1.90
CA LEU A 235 0.43 -12.84 1.74
C LEU A 235 -0.85 -13.66 1.90
N LEU A 236 -1.20 -14.43 0.89
CA LEU A 236 -2.32 -15.37 0.92
C LEU A 236 -1.80 -16.79 0.70
N ASP A 237 -1.95 -17.64 1.71
CA ASP A 237 -1.47 -19.02 1.66
C ASP A 237 -2.50 -19.97 2.30
N SER A 238 -2.25 -21.27 2.21
CA SER A 238 -2.94 -22.29 2.97
C SER A 238 -1.92 -23.25 3.59
N VAL A 239 -2.11 -23.58 4.88
CA VAL A 239 -1.17 -24.24 5.83
C VAL A 239 -0.03 -25.07 5.22
N ASP A 240 1.22 -24.69 5.47
CA ASP A 240 1.91 -24.79 6.77
C ASP A 240 2.44 -23.39 7.07
N LEU A 241 2.36 -22.91 8.30
CA LEU A 241 2.98 -21.64 8.68
C LEU A 241 4.48 -21.73 8.40
N SER A 242 4.92 -21.22 7.26
CA SER A 242 6.31 -21.30 6.88
C SER A 242 7.08 -20.30 7.73
N LYS A 243 7.56 -20.79 8.89
CA LYS A 243 8.50 -20.06 9.74
C LYS A 243 9.68 -19.52 8.92
N GLN A 244 10.05 -20.23 7.86
CA GLN A 244 11.07 -19.82 6.90
C GLN A 244 10.62 -18.60 6.07
N THR A 245 9.41 -18.59 5.51
CA THR A 245 8.86 -17.43 4.78
C THR A 245 8.80 -16.19 5.69
N THR A 246 8.26 -16.34 6.90
CA THR A 246 8.22 -15.26 7.88
C THR A 246 9.64 -14.80 8.26
N ALA A 247 10.59 -15.73 8.42
CA ALA A 247 11.97 -15.40 8.74
C ALA A 247 12.68 -14.66 7.61
N ILE A 248 12.52 -15.08 6.35
CA ILE A 248 13.09 -14.40 5.18
C ILE A 248 12.56 -12.97 5.12
N LEU A 249 11.24 -12.80 5.15
CA LEU A 249 10.61 -11.49 5.04
C LEU A 249 10.98 -10.58 6.22
N SER A 250 10.97 -11.09 7.45
CA SER A 250 11.37 -10.33 8.64
C SER A 250 12.85 -9.88 8.59
N LYS A 251 13.77 -10.78 8.24
CA LYS A 251 15.21 -10.46 8.07
C LYS A 251 15.46 -9.46 6.93
N SER A 252 14.56 -9.45 5.95
CA SER A 252 14.62 -8.62 4.75
C SER A 252 13.87 -7.30 4.88
N GLY A 253 13.35 -6.96 6.07
CA GLY A 253 12.67 -5.70 6.33
C GLY A 253 11.18 -5.65 5.98
N PHE A 254 10.57 -6.80 5.70
CA PHE A 254 9.16 -6.95 5.36
C PHE A 254 8.40 -7.72 6.45
N PRO A 255 8.29 -7.18 7.68
CA PRO A 255 7.62 -7.89 8.77
C PRO A 255 6.13 -8.13 8.45
N LEU A 256 5.72 -9.40 8.55
CA LEU A 256 4.33 -9.81 8.42
C LEU A 256 3.54 -9.50 9.69
N ARG A 257 2.34 -8.96 9.49
CA ARG A 257 1.38 -8.55 10.53
C ARG A 257 -0.04 -8.83 10.04
N LYS A 258 -1.01 -8.59 10.91
CA LYS A 258 -2.45 -8.78 10.64
C LYS A 258 -2.79 -10.20 10.20
N TRP A 259 -2.27 -11.17 10.93
CA TRP A 259 -2.54 -12.58 10.67
C TRP A 259 -4.02 -12.91 10.92
N ALA A 260 -4.64 -13.56 9.94
CA ALA A 260 -6.01 -14.07 10.00
C ALA A 260 -6.11 -15.44 9.31
N PRO A 261 -6.02 -16.55 10.06
CA PRO A 261 -6.27 -17.89 9.55
C PRO A 261 -7.73 -18.33 9.77
N SER A 262 -8.23 -19.29 9.00
CA SER A 262 -9.55 -19.93 9.26
C SER A 262 -9.55 -20.96 10.40
N SER A 263 -8.52 -20.96 11.25
CA SER A 263 -8.40 -21.92 12.34
C SER A 263 -8.04 -21.23 13.63
N ARG A 264 -8.92 -21.38 14.64
CA ARG A 264 -8.69 -20.93 16.01
C ARG A 264 -7.40 -21.50 16.59
N GLN A 265 -7.09 -22.77 16.29
CA GLN A 265 -5.87 -23.44 16.76
C GLN A 265 -4.60 -22.81 16.16
N VAL A 266 -4.66 -22.40 14.88
CA VAL A 266 -3.55 -21.67 14.25
C VAL A 266 -3.45 -20.27 14.81
N LEU A 267 -4.56 -19.53 14.93
CA LEU A 267 -4.57 -18.17 15.46
C LEU A 267 -4.08 -18.09 16.91
N ALA A 268 -4.38 -19.11 17.74
CA ALA A 268 -3.91 -19.20 19.12
C ALA A 268 -2.38 -19.24 19.24
N LYS A 269 -1.67 -19.78 18.23
CA LYS A 269 -0.21 -19.83 18.19
C LYS A 269 0.44 -18.51 17.76
N ILE A 270 -0.34 -17.56 17.25
CA ILE A 270 0.15 -16.27 16.77
C ILE A 270 0.08 -15.24 17.90
N PRO A 271 1.14 -14.45 18.15
CA PRO A 271 1.12 -13.41 19.18
C PRO A 271 0.00 -12.39 18.94
N ARG A 272 -0.69 -11.95 20.01
CA ARG A 272 -1.83 -11.01 19.93
C ARG A 272 -1.51 -9.74 19.13
N SER A 273 -0.31 -9.19 19.29
CA SER A 273 0.17 -7.99 18.58
C SER A 273 0.30 -8.16 17.07
N GLU A 274 0.34 -9.40 16.57
CA GLU A 274 0.51 -9.70 15.16
C GLU A 274 -0.82 -10.05 14.47
N ARG A 275 -1.88 -10.36 15.24
CA ARG A 275 -3.20 -10.74 14.70
C ARG A 275 -3.89 -9.59 13.99
N ALA A 276 -4.77 -9.90 13.04
CA ALA A 276 -5.60 -8.90 12.35
C ALA A 276 -6.53 -8.18 13.34
N ASN A 277 -7.13 -8.94 14.27
CA ASN A 277 -7.83 -8.43 15.44
C ASN A 277 -7.07 -8.82 16.74
N PRO A 278 -6.26 -7.91 17.31
CA PRO A 278 -5.54 -8.15 18.56
C PRO A 278 -6.44 -8.33 19.80
N GLN A 279 -7.68 -7.84 19.73
CA GLN A 279 -8.64 -7.84 20.84
C GLN A 279 -9.58 -9.05 20.85
N LEU A 280 -9.56 -9.86 19.78
CA LEU A 280 -10.44 -11.01 19.62
C LEU A 280 -10.28 -12.02 20.78
N ASP A 281 -11.39 -12.32 21.45
CA ASP A 281 -11.45 -13.42 22.41
C ASP A 281 -11.77 -14.74 21.68
N LEU A 282 -10.74 -15.58 21.51
CA LEU A 282 -10.86 -16.88 20.84
C LEU A 282 -11.79 -17.88 21.54
N THR A 283 -12.20 -17.62 22.79
CA THR A 283 -13.08 -18.50 23.56
C THR A 283 -14.55 -18.11 23.46
N GLN A 284 -14.85 -16.84 23.14
CA GLN A 284 -16.21 -16.30 23.17
C GLN A 284 -16.68 -15.74 21.82
N GLU A 285 -15.75 -15.30 20.97
CA GLU A 285 -16.06 -14.60 19.73
C GLU A 285 -15.75 -15.45 18.49
N VAL A 286 -16.46 -15.18 17.39
CA VAL A 286 -16.15 -15.74 16.06
C VAL A 286 -14.93 -15.08 15.45
N LEU A 287 -14.17 -15.81 14.62
CA LEU A 287 -12.98 -15.29 13.94
C LEU A 287 -13.29 -14.03 13.12
N GLY A 288 -14.51 -13.93 12.59
CA GLY A 288 -15.04 -12.76 11.90
C GLY A 288 -14.65 -12.70 10.43
N GLU A 289 -14.92 -11.55 9.82
CA GLU A 289 -14.69 -11.33 8.40
C GLU A 289 -13.39 -10.54 8.13
N GLU A 290 -12.63 -10.98 7.13
CA GLU A 290 -11.47 -10.26 6.63
C GLU A 290 -11.68 -9.76 5.21
N LYS A 291 -11.24 -8.53 4.96
CA LYS A 291 -11.21 -7.96 3.61
C LYS A 291 -9.83 -8.15 3.03
N THR A 292 -9.69 -9.10 2.12
CA THR A 292 -8.42 -9.38 1.44
C THR A 292 -8.58 -9.28 -0.08
N LEU A 293 -7.72 -8.49 -0.73
CA LEU A 293 -7.69 -8.31 -2.18
C LEU A 293 -9.03 -7.88 -2.82
N GLY A 294 -9.85 -7.13 -2.07
CA GLY A 294 -11.17 -6.69 -2.53
C GLY A 294 -12.30 -7.72 -2.35
N LEU A 295 -11.98 -8.91 -1.84
CA LEU A 295 -12.94 -9.93 -1.43
C LEU A 295 -13.21 -9.84 0.06
N LEU A 296 -14.42 -10.23 0.46
CA LEU A 296 -14.77 -10.48 1.85
C LEU A 296 -14.67 -11.99 2.10
N TRP A 297 -14.03 -12.38 3.19
CA TRP A 297 -13.83 -13.77 3.56
C TRP A 297 -14.20 -13.95 5.02
N ASP A 298 -15.18 -14.82 5.28
CA ASP A 298 -15.52 -15.25 6.64
C ASP A 298 -14.50 -16.29 7.08
N CYS A 299 -13.72 -15.97 8.12
CA CYS A 299 -12.66 -16.85 8.60
C CYS A 299 -13.22 -18.01 9.42
N GLU A 300 -14.40 -17.91 10.01
CA GLU A 300 -14.99 -18.99 10.82
C GLU A 300 -15.57 -20.08 9.92
N GLU A 301 -16.42 -19.68 8.97
CA GLU A 301 -17.10 -20.59 8.04
C GLU A 301 -16.24 -20.93 6.82
N ASP A 302 -15.15 -20.19 6.62
CA ASP A 302 -14.23 -20.35 5.50
C ASP A 302 -14.91 -20.21 4.11
N VAL A 303 -15.71 -19.15 3.97
CA VAL A 303 -16.48 -18.85 2.76
C VAL A 303 -16.20 -17.44 2.23
N HIS A 304 -16.24 -17.28 0.91
CA HIS A 304 -16.22 -15.96 0.28
C HIS A 304 -17.60 -15.30 0.36
N CYS A 305 -17.63 -14.10 0.92
CA CYS A 305 -18.84 -13.33 1.10
C CYS A 305 -18.94 -12.24 0.02
N PHE A 306 -20.15 -12.03 -0.50
CA PHE A 306 -20.45 -10.97 -1.46
C PHE A 306 -21.53 -10.06 -0.88
N ASN A 307 -21.14 -8.85 -0.51
CA ASN A 307 -22.09 -7.90 0.07
C ASN A 307 -22.97 -7.28 -1.01
N PHE A 308 -24.26 -7.59 -0.93
CA PHE A 308 -25.31 -6.94 -1.69
C PHE A 308 -26.17 -6.09 -0.75
N SER A 309 -26.33 -4.81 -1.06
CA SER A 309 -27.30 -3.96 -0.37
C SER A 309 -28.33 -3.51 -1.39
N PRO A 310 -29.60 -3.94 -1.29
CA PRO A 310 -30.64 -3.47 -2.17
C PRO A 310 -30.79 -1.96 -1.99
N SER A 311 -30.75 -1.20 -3.09
CA SER A 311 -31.11 0.21 -3.06
C SER A 311 -32.63 0.33 -3.17
N SER A 312 -33.27 1.00 -2.18
CA SER A 312 -34.62 1.61 -2.12
C SER A 312 -35.74 1.13 -3.07
N ASN A 313 -36.99 1.11 -2.59
CA ASN A 313 -38.24 0.75 -3.31
C ASN A 313 -38.61 1.58 -4.58
N HIS A 314 -37.66 2.25 -5.23
CA HIS A 314 -37.86 3.00 -6.47
C HIS A 314 -37.19 2.28 -7.66
N THR A 315 -37.75 2.46 -8.86
CA THR A 315 -37.15 1.96 -10.11
C THR A 315 -35.72 2.47 -10.24
N PRO A 316 -34.70 1.59 -10.29
CA PRO A 316 -33.31 2.02 -10.31
C PRO A 316 -32.96 2.62 -11.68
N THR A 317 -32.26 3.75 -11.66
CA THR A 317 -31.65 4.34 -12.86
C THR A 317 -30.53 3.45 -13.41
N LYS A 318 -30.22 3.56 -14.71
CA LYS A 318 -29.06 2.89 -15.33
C LYS A 318 -27.76 3.10 -14.52
N ARG A 319 -27.55 4.30 -13.98
CA ARG A 319 -26.39 4.64 -13.12
C ARG A 319 -26.40 3.87 -11.80
N GLN A 320 -27.56 3.66 -11.18
CA GLN A 320 -27.68 2.87 -9.96
C GLN A 320 -27.42 1.38 -10.23
N ILE A 321 -27.98 0.85 -11.33
CA ILE A 321 -27.72 -0.54 -11.76
C ILE A 321 -26.21 -0.74 -12.00
N LEU A 322 -25.56 0.20 -12.68
CA LEU A 322 -24.11 0.15 -12.93
C LEU A 322 -23.32 0.17 -11.62
N ASN A 323 -23.69 1.02 -10.66
CA ASN A 323 -23.03 1.09 -9.35
C ASN A 323 -23.18 -0.22 -8.58
N ILE A 324 -24.38 -0.82 -8.57
CA ILE A 324 -24.63 -2.10 -7.91
C ILE A 324 -23.80 -3.22 -8.57
N SER A 325 -23.83 -3.31 -9.90
CA SER A 325 -23.07 -4.32 -10.65
C SER A 325 -21.56 -4.17 -10.43
N ALA A 326 -21.04 -2.94 -10.44
CA ALA A 326 -19.61 -2.66 -10.26
C ALA A 326 -19.10 -2.87 -8.82
N ARG A 327 -19.98 -2.94 -7.81
CA ARG A 327 -19.60 -3.27 -6.42
C ARG A 327 -19.23 -4.73 -6.24
N VAL A 328 -19.73 -5.61 -7.11
CA VAL A 328 -19.47 -7.04 -7.03
C VAL A 328 -18.11 -7.34 -7.68
N PHE A 329 -17.09 -7.45 -6.84
CA PHE A 329 -15.76 -7.87 -7.27
C PHE A 329 -15.66 -9.39 -7.21
N ASP A 330 -15.69 -10.06 -8.37
CA ASP A 330 -15.67 -11.52 -8.51
C ASP A 330 -14.56 -11.97 -9.48
N PRO A 331 -13.28 -11.93 -9.06
CA PRO A 331 -12.13 -12.26 -9.90
C PRO A 331 -12.08 -13.75 -10.29
N LEU A 332 -12.75 -14.63 -9.53
CA LEU A 332 -12.87 -16.06 -9.80
C LEU A 332 -14.13 -16.43 -10.58
N ARG A 333 -15.02 -15.46 -10.84
CA ARG A 333 -16.29 -15.66 -11.55
C ARG A 333 -17.26 -16.62 -10.84
N LEU A 334 -17.14 -16.80 -9.53
CA LEU A 334 -17.92 -17.75 -8.72
C LEU A 334 -19.42 -17.49 -8.76
N ILE A 335 -19.84 -16.22 -8.86
CA ILE A 335 -21.24 -15.80 -8.88
C ILE A 335 -21.65 -15.20 -10.22
N SER A 336 -20.93 -15.56 -11.29
CA SER A 336 -21.28 -15.15 -12.67
C SER A 336 -22.73 -15.49 -13.07
N PRO A 337 -23.32 -16.65 -12.69
CA PRO A 337 -24.72 -16.94 -12.99
C PRO A 337 -25.71 -15.92 -12.42
N VAL A 338 -25.36 -15.23 -11.33
CA VAL A 338 -26.20 -14.20 -10.70
C VAL A 338 -25.89 -12.83 -11.30
N THR A 339 -24.60 -12.51 -11.51
CA THR A 339 -24.18 -11.18 -11.98
C THR A 339 -24.41 -10.95 -13.48
N ILE A 340 -24.58 -12.02 -14.27
CA ILE A 340 -24.82 -11.92 -15.72
C ILE A 340 -26.11 -11.18 -16.05
N THR A 341 -27.18 -11.40 -15.28
CA THR A 341 -28.47 -10.72 -15.48
C THR A 341 -28.32 -9.20 -15.37
N ALA A 342 -27.56 -8.72 -14.38
CA ALA A 342 -27.28 -7.29 -14.22
C ALA A 342 -26.44 -6.73 -15.38
N ARG A 343 -25.53 -7.52 -15.96
CA ARG A 343 -24.72 -7.12 -17.11
C ARG A 343 -25.55 -7.06 -18.40
N ILE A 344 -26.46 -8.00 -18.61
CA ILE A 344 -27.41 -8.00 -19.73
C ILE A 344 -28.31 -6.76 -19.65
N LEU A 345 -28.91 -6.51 -18.49
CA LEU A 345 -29.73 -5.32 -18.27
C LEU A 345 -28.98 -4.01 -18.56
N LEU A 346 -27.68 -3.93 -18.24
CA LEU A 346 -26.86 -2.75 -18.54
C LEU A 346 -26.53 -2.57 -20.03
N GLN A 347 -26.55 -3.66 -20.80
CA GLN A 347 -26.37 -3.61 -22.26
C GLN A 347 -27.66 -3.23 -22.99
N GLU A 348 -28.81 -3.65 -22.47
CA GLU A 348 -30.13 -3.40 -23.06
C GLU A 348 -30.68 -2.00 -22.76
N LEU A 349 -30.39 -1.46 -21.56
CA LEU A 349 -30.63 -0.05 -21.19
C LEU A 349 -29.57 0.85 -21.81
#